data_AF-T1BAN6-F1
#
_entry.id   AF-T1BAN6-F1
#
_cell.length_a   1.000
_cell.length_b   1.000
_cell.length_c   1.000
_cell.angle_alpha   90.00
_cell.angle_beta   90.00
_cell.angle_gamma   90.00
#
_symmetry.space_group_name_H-M   'P 1'
#
loop_
_entity.id
_entity.type
_entity.pdbx_description
1 polymer ?
#
loop_
_entity_poly.entity_id
_entity_poly.type
_entity_poly.pdbx_seq_one_letter_code
_entity_poly.pdbx_strand_id
1 'polypeptide(L)'
;DSFFTASGKKPFTHRIIVSTTNLWSEHAEDALRDQQPPVSKIDLHDLENSQIDWARYQPSAPPPLKSRKALLPHQQSAVTAVLAGLRDGDRGKLIMACGSGKTFTSLKIAEAQAGKGKRVLFLVPSLALLSQTLTEWTQESATPLHNFAVCSDSDVGKKRKTDDDTVQTFTHELRYPATTNSKRLAEEMAKRHDDQHMSVVYSTYHSIDVISQAQNDFGLAEFDLIVCDEAHRTTGATFEDED
;
A
#
# COMPACT_ATOMS: atom_id res chain seq x y z
N ASP A 1 14.71 8.69 -23.72
CA ASP A 1 15.86 9.54 -23.32
C ASP A 1 15.59 11.03 -23.13
N SER A 2 14.90 11.74 -24.03
CA SER A 2 14.69 13.19 -23.88
C SER A 2 14.02 13.59 -22.55
N PHE A 3 13.05 12.80 -22.07
CA PHE A 3 12.36 13.03 -20.81
C PHE A 3 13.31 12.96 -19.60
N PHE A 4 14.13 11.91 -19.49
CA PHE A 4 15.07 11.76 -18.36
C PHE A 4 16.12 12.87 -18.35
N THR A 5 16.62 13.27 -19.51
CA THR A 5 17.59 14.37 -19.63
C THR A 5 16.98 15.72 -19.25
N ALA A 6 15.75 16.01 -19.69
CA ALA A 6 15.06 17.26 -19.37
C ALA A 6 14.71 17.37 -17.87
N SER A 7 14.36 16.25 -17.25
CA SER A 7 13.95 16.16 -15.85
C SER A 7 15.08 15.83 -14.87
N GLY A 8 16.32 15.65 -15.35
CA GLY A 8 17.46 15.26 -14.52
C GLY A 8 18.06 16.40 -13.68
N LYS A 9 17.55 17.63 -13.82
CA LYS A 9 18.07 18.82 -13.12
C LYS A 9 17.06 19.32 -12.08
N LYS A 10 17.56 20.00 -11.04
CA LYS A 10 16.69 20.81 -10.16
C LYS A 10 15.87 21.80 -11.01
N PRO A 11 14.60 22.08 -10.67
CA PRO A 11 13.94 21.77 -9.40
C PRO A 11 13.18 20.43 -9.36
N PHE A 12 13.28 19.56 -10.37
CA PHE A 12 12.53 18.30 -10.40
C PHE A 12 12.95 17.35 -9.27
N THR A 13 11.97 16.84 -8.52
CA THR A 13 12.18 15.94 -7.37
C THR A 13 11.57 14.55 -7.56
N HIS A 14 10.63 14.40 -8.51
CA HIS A 14 9.97 13.13 -8.84
C HIS A 14 9.50 13.13 -10.29
N ARG A 15 9.46 11.96 -10.93
CA ARG A 15 9.00 11.77 -12.32
C ARG A 15 7.87 10.74 -12.37
N ILE A 16 6.92 10.95 -13.28
CA ILE A 16 5.85 9.98 -13.55
C ILE A 16 5.82 9.72 -15.06
N ILE A 17 5.92 8.45 -15.44
CA ILE A 17 5.71 7.99 -16.82
C ILE A 17 4.32 7.38 -16.90
N VAL A 18 3.49 7.88 -17.81
CA VAL A 18 2.18 7.30 -18.12
C VAL A 18 2.31 6.55 -19.45
N SER A 19 2.21 5.23 -19.40
CA SER A 19 2.29 4.34 -20.55
C SER A 19 0.90 3.87 -20.95
N THR A 20 0.61 3.90 -22.25
CA THR A 20 -0.64 3.36 -22.82
C THR A 20 -0.50 1.91 -23.25
N THR A 21 0.56 1.23 -22.82
CA THR A 21 0.85 -0.19 -23.11
C THR A 21 1.47 -0.87 -21.90
N ASN A 22 1.22 -2.17 -21.76
CA ASN A 22 1.85 -3.04 -20.77
C ASN A 22 3.11 -3.73 -21.35
N LEU A 23 3.39 -3.56 -22.64
CA LEU A 23 4.51 -4.21 -23.32
C LEU A 23 5.80 -3.42 -23.12
N TRP A 24 6.43 -3.60 -21.96
CA TRP A 24 7.74 -3.04 -21.63
C TRP A 24 8.81 -4.12 -21.70
N SER A 25 9.93 -3.81 -22.36
CA SER A 25 11.10 -4.71 -22.37
C SER A 25 11.80 -4.69 -21.02
N GLU A 26 12.52 -5.76 -20.67
CA GLU A 26 13.34 -5.83 -19.45
C GLU A 26 14.33 -4.66 -19.33
N HIS A 27 14.95 -4.23 -20.43
CA HIS A 27 15.83 -3.05 -20.45
C HIS A 27 15.10 -1.74 -20.11
N ALA A 28 13.83 -1.62 -20.50
CA ALA A 28 13.03 -0.42 -20.21
C ALA A 28 12.63 -0.39 -18.73
N GLU A 29 12.28 -1.54 -18.14
CA GLU A 29 12.02 -1.66 -16.70
C GLU A 29 13.28 -1.41 -15.88
N ASP A 30 14.40 -2.02 -16.26
CA ASP A 30 15.68 -1.85 -15.58
C ASP A 30 16.15 -0.39 -15.65
N ALA A 31 15.87 0.33 -16.74
CA ALA A 31 16.20 1.75 -16.87
C ALA A 31 15.46 2.64 -15.87
N LEU A 32 14.34 2.20 -15.30
CA LEU A 32 13.60 2.94 -14.27
C LEU A 32 14.21 2.78 -12.87
N ARG A 33 15.00 1.72 -12.65
CA ARG A 33 15.59 1.44 -11.34
C ARG A 33 16.67 2.44 -10.97
N ASP A 34 16.73 2.75 -9.68
CA ASP A 34 17.75 3.60 -9.03
C ASP A 34 17.95 4.98 -9.70
N GLN A 35 16.93 5.45 -10.43
CA GLN A 35 16.96 6.75 -11.08
C GLN A 35 16.99 7.89 -10.05
N GLN A 36 17.83 8.89 -10.31
CA GLN A 36 17.85 10.14 -9.54
C GLN A 36 17.65 11.32 -10.49
N PRO A 37 16.55 12.11 -10.38
CA PRO A 37 15.38 11.93 -9.49
C PRO A 37 14.58 10.62 -9.70
N PRO A 38 13.87 10.11 -8.67
CA PRO A 38 13.07 8.88 -8.76
C PRO A 38 11.97 8.97 -9.82
N VAL A 39 11.56 7.82 -10.35
CA VAL A 39 10.51 7.68 -11.37
C VAL A 39 9.49 6.63 -10.96
N SER A 40 8.21 6.94 -11.16
CA SER A 40 7.09 6.00 -11.04
C SER A 40 6.46 5.78 -12.41
N LYS A 41 5.88 4.60 -12.62
CA LYS A 41 5.16 4.25 -13.85
C LYS A 41 3.67 4.09 -13.55
N ILE A 42 2.82 4.55 -14.45
CA ILE A 42 1.40 4.21 -14.55
C ILE A 42 1.22 3.57 -15.92
N ASP A 43 0.81 2.31 -15.97
CA ASP A 43 0.62 1.57 -17.22
C ASP A 43 -0.85 1.46 -17.65
N LEU A 44 -1.11 0.73 -18.74
CA LEU A 44 -2.47 0.56 -19.25
C LEU A 44 -3.33 -0.23 -18.25
N HIS A 45 -2.76 -1.26 -17.62
CA HIS A 45 -3.46 -2.03 -16.60
C HIS A 45 -3.86 -1.17 -15.39
N ASP A 46 -2.99 -0.24 -14.98
CA ASP A 46 -3.30 0.72 -13.93
C ASP A 46 -4.45 1.65 -14.29
N LEU A 47 -4.48 2.11 -15.55
CA LEU A 47 -5.54 2.96 -16.08
C LEU A 47 -6.88 2.20 -16.13
N GLU A 48 -6.89 0.98 -16.69
CA GLU A 48 -8.09 0.12 -16.78
C GLU A 48 -8.71 -0.18 -15.40
N ASN A 49 -7.86 -0.42 -14.41
CA ASN A 49 -8.26 -0.70 -13.02
C ASN A 49 -8.39 0.55 -12.15
N SER A 50 -8.36 1.74 -12.74
CA SER A 50 -8.62 2.97 -11.99
C SER A 50 -10.09 3.10 -11.60
N GLN A 51 -10.38 4.08 -10.74
CA GLN A 51 -11.74 4.45 -10.36
C GLN A 51 -12.52 5.12 -11.48
N ILE A 52 -11.88 5.46 -12.61
CA ILE A 52 -12.59 6.08 -13.74
C ILE A 52 -13.53 5.05 -14.36
N ASP A 53 -14.78 5.44 -14.56
CA ASP A 53 -15.75 4.69 -15.34
C ASP A 53 -15.52 4.99 -16.83
N TRP A 54 -14.56 4.28 -17.42
CA TRP A 54 -14.18 4.46 -18.83
C TRP A 54 -15.32 4.21 -19.81
N ALA A 55 -16.33 3.42 -19.45
CA ALA A 55 -17.50 3.19 -20.30
C ALA A 55 -18.39 4.44 -20.42
N ARG A 56 -18.28 5.37 -19.47
CA ARG A 56 -19.06 6.62 -19.43
C ARG A 56 -18.21 7.86 -19.66
N TYR A 57 -16.91 7.69 -19.86
CA TYR A 57 -15.97 8.79 -20.07
C TYR A 57 -16.30 9.58 -21.34
N GLN A 58 -16.18 10.90 -21.25
CA GLN A 58 -16.35 11.81 -22.39
C GLN A 58 -15.21 12.85 -22.41
N PRO A 59 -14.64 13.15 -23.60
CA PRO A 59 -13.68 14.24 -23.73
C PRO A 59 -14.27 15.57 -23.23
N SER A 60 -13.47 16.37 -22.53
CA SER A 60 -13.84 17.71 -22.03
C SER A 60 -14.89 17.74 -20.90
N ALA A 61 -15.26 16.59 -20.33
CA ALA A 61 -16.05 16.49 -19.10
C ALA A 61 -15.19 15.95 -17.94
N PRO A 62 -15.53 16.26 -16.68
CA PRO A 62 -14.91 15.59 -15.53
C PRO A 62 -15.08 14.07 -15.65
N PRO A 63 -14.01 13.27 -15.43
CA PRO A 63 -14.08 11.83 -15.58
C PRO A 63 -15.07 11.25 -14.55
N PRO A 64 -16.07 10.46 -14.98
CA PRO A 64 -16.98 9.80 -14.04
C PRO A 64 -16.21 8.76 -13.23
N LEU A 65 -16.55 8.64 -11.94
CA LEU A 65 -15.97 7.63 -11.06
C LEU A 65 -16.95 6.48 -10.84
N LYS A 66 -16.40 5.27 -10.72
CA LYS A 66 -17.11 4.06 -10.29
C LYS A 66 -17.67 4.28 -8.88
N SER A 67 -18.82 3.68 -8.59
CA SER A 67 -19.34 3.64 -7.23
C SER A 67 -18.44 2.76 -6.36
N ARG A 68 -18.14 3.21 -5.15
CA ARG A 68 -17.44 2.41 -4.15
C ARG A 68 -18.25 1.17 -3.77
N LYS A 69 -17.56 0.12 -3.33
CA LYS A 69 -18.15 -1.12 -2.87
C LYS A 69 -19.02 -0.87 -1.63
N ALA A 70 -20.16 -1.56 -1.58
CA ALA A 70 -20.98 -1.66 -0.38
C ALA A 70 -20.62 -2.94 0.38
N LEU A 71 -20.71 -2.91 1.72
CA LEU A 71 -20.53 -4.10 2.54
C LEU A 71 -21.58 -5.16 2.19
N LEU A 72 -21.11 -6.37 1.92
CA LEU A 72 -21.97 -7.54 1.83
C LEU A 72 -22.43 -7.99 3.24
N PRO A 73 -23.54 -8.73 3.38
CA PRO A 73 -24.06 -9.12 4.69
C PRO A 73 -23.05 -9.83 5.59
N HIS A 74 -22.22 -10.74 5.03
CA HIS A 74 -21.17 -11.43 5.81
C HIS A 74 -20.05 -10.49 6.26
N GLN A 75 -19.71 -9.48 5.46
CA GLN A 75 -18.71 -8.48 5.81
C GLN A 75 -19.24 -7.55 6.90
N GLN A 76 -20.52 -7.16 6.83
CA GLN A 76 -21.16 -6.38 7.90
C GLN A 76 -21.16 -7.14 9.23
N SER A 77 -21.48 -8.44 9.21
CA SER A 77 -21.38 -9.30 10.39
C SER A 77 -19.95 -9.38 10.92
N ALA A 78 -18.96 -9.51 10.03
CA ALA A 78 -17.54 -9.53 10.41
C ALA A 78 -17.09 -8.22 11.08
N VAL A 79 -17.45 -7.06 10.49
CA VAL A 79 -17.16 -5.74 11.07
C VAL A 79 -17.76 -5.63 12.46
N THR A 80 -19.06 -5.94 12.61
CA THR A 80 -19.74 -5.86 13.91
C THR A 80 -19.09 -6.77 14.96
N ALA A 81 -18.74 -8.01 14.60
CA ALA A 81 -18.11 -8.95 15.52
C ALA A 81 -16.71 -8.50 15.94
N VAL A 82 -15.90 -7.97 15.01
CA VAL A 82 -14.57 -7.46 15.32
C VAL A 82 -14.65 -6.24 16.24
N LEU A 83 -15.54 -5.28 15.95
CA LEU A 83 -15.72 -4.10 16.80
C LEU A 83 -16.22 -4.46 18.20
N ALA A 84 -17.08 -5.48 18.32
CA ALA A 84 -17.49 -5.98 19.62
C ALA A 84 -16.32 -6.63 20.38
N GLY A 85 -15.56 -7.51 19.72
CA GLY A 85 -14.41 -8.17 20.35
C GLY A 85 -13.31 -7.20 20.80
N LEU A 86 -13.05 -6.14 20.03
CA LEU A 86 -12.04 -5.13 20.36
C LEU A 86 -12.46 -4.16 21.49
N ARG A 87 -13.72 -4.20 21.95
CA ARG A 87 -14.13 -3.48 23.17
C ARG A 87 -13.70 -4.22 24.43
N ASP A 88 -13.66 -5.55 24.37
CA ASP A 88 -13.42 -6.42 25.52
C ASP A 88 -11.98 -6.97 25.55
N GLY A 89 -11.18 -6.74 24.51
CA GLY A 89 -9.77 -7.12 24.48
C GLY A 89 -8.95 -6.46 23.37
N ASP A 90 -7.63 -6.51 23.50
CA ASP A 90 -6.71 -5.77 22.62
C ASP A 90 -6.34 -6.51 21.32
N ARG A 91 -6.80 -7.77 21.16
CA ARG A 91 -6.40 -8.65 20.06
C ARG A 91 -7.55 -9.52 19.57
N GLY A 92 -7.63 -9.71 18.26
CA GLY A 92 -8.62 -10.59 17.62
C GLY A 92 -8.09 -11.22 16.34
N LYS A 93 -8.79 -12.23 15.82
CA LYS A 93 -8.50 -12.86 14.52
C LYS A 93 -9.74 -12.80 13.64
N LEU A 94 -9.57 -12.26 12.43
CA LEU A 94 -10.60 -12.28 11.39
C LEU A 94 -10.29 -13.40 10.40
N ILE A 95 -11.08 -14.48 10.45
CA ILE A 95 -10.94 -15.62 9.55
C ILE A 95 -11.99 -15.51 8.45
N MET A 96 -11.53 -15.40 7.21
CA MET A 96 -12.37 -15.25 6.03
C MET A 96 -11.78 -16.08 4.89
N ALA A 97 -12.64 -16.68 4.08
CA ALA A 97 -12.22 -17.43 2.89
C ALA A 97 -11.59 -16.50 1.83
N CYS A 98 -10.67 -17.01 1.02
CA CYS A 98 -10.10 -16.26 -0.11
C CYS A 98 -11.21 -15.74 -1.04
N GLY A 99 -11.04 -14.52 -1.56
CA GLY A 99 -12.03 -13.88 -2.46
C GLY A 99 -13.27 -13.28 -1.76
N SER A 100 -13.49 -13.53 -0.46
CA SER A 100 -14.66 -12.97 0.27
C SER A 100 -14.56 -11.48 0.62
N GLY A 101 -13.44 -10.83 0.25
CA GLY A 101 -13.20 -9.40 0.45
C GLY A 101 -12.58 -9.05 1.80
N LYS A 102 -11.62 -9.84 2.29
CA LYS A 102 -10.89 -9.62 3.55
C LYS A 102 -10.23 -8.23 3.61
N THR A 103 -9.53 -7.82 2.55
CA THR A 103 -8.85 -6.52 2.44
C THR A 103 -9.81 -5.33 2.48
N PHE A 104 -10.96 -5.43 1.82
CA PHE A 104 -12.02 -4.41 1.89
C PHE A 104 -12.68 -4.40 3.28
N THR A 105 -12.90 -5.56 3.87
CA THR A 105 -13.52 -5.68 5.20
C THR A 105 -12.60 -5.08 6.27
N SER A 106 -11.28 -5.29 6.18
CA SER A 106 -10.31 -4.69 7.11
C SER A 106 -10.24 -3.17 6.99
N LEU A 107 -10.43 -2.59 5.80
CA LEU A 107 -10.62 -1.15 5.64
C LEU A 107 -11.84 -0.65 6.42
N LYS A 108 -12.99 -1.32 6.28
CA LYS A 108 -14.22 -0.92 6.98
C LYS A 108 -14.11 -1.08 8.50
N ILE A 109 -13.35 -2.07 8.97
CA ILE A 109 -12.98 -2.20 10.38
C ILE A 109 -12.10 -1.01 10.81
N ALA A 110 -11.06 -0.66 10.05
CA ALA A 110 -10.17 0.45 10.38
C ALA A 110 -10.90 1.80 10.41
N GLU A 111 -11.80 2.05 9.47
CA GLU A 111 -12.65 3.25 9.44
C GLU A 111 -13.56 3.35 10.68
N ALA A 112 -14.09 2.23 11.16
CA ALA A 112 -14.99 2.20 12.30
C ALA A 112 -14.28 2.16 13.67
N GLN A 113 -13.12 1.51 13.75
CA GLN A 113 -12.36 1.32 14.99
C GLN A 113 -11.42 2.49 15.27
N ALA A 114 -10.67 2.94 14.25
CA ALA A 114 -9.69 4.01 14.38
C ALA A 114 -10.26 5.32 13.83
N GLY A 115 -10.56 5.36 12.53
CA GLY A 115 -11.14 6.54 11.87
C GLY A 115 -10.20 7.74 11.78
N LYS A 116 -10.78 8.94 11.67
CA LYS A 116 -10.04 10.19 11.47
C LYS A 116 -9.21 10.58 12.69
N GLY A 117 -8.06 11.22 12.46
CA GLY A 117 -7.14 11.62 13.53
C GLY A 117 -6.37 10.46 14.15
N LYS A 118 -6.55 9.24 13.65
CA LYS A 118 -5.92 8.02 14.17
C LYS A 118 -4.90 7.43 13.21
N ARG A 119 -4.07 6.53 13.74
CA ARG A 119 -2.97 5.86 13.03
C ARG A 119 -3.24 4.38 12.91
N VAL A 120 -3.09 3.85 11.71
CA VAL A 120 -3.23 2.41 11.41
C VAL A 120 -1.94 1.89 10.80
N LEU A 121 -1.47 0.74 11.27
CA LEU A 121 -0.40 -0.03 10.65
C LEU A 121 -0.99 -1.24 9.94
N PHE A 122 -0.72 -1.41 8.65
CA PHE A 122 -1.11 -2.57 7.86
C PHE A 122 0.13 -3.34 7.43
N LEU A 123 0.26 -4.57 7.90
CA LEU A 123 1.38 -5.48 7.62
C LEU A 123 0.98 -6.54 6.58
N VAL A 124 1.84 -6.72 5.59
CA VAL A 124 1.69 -7.71 4.51
C VAL A 124 2.99 -8.52 4.32
N PRO A 125 2.95 -9.70 3.68
CA PRO A 125 4.15 -10.49 3.45
C PRO A 125 4.95 -10.08 2.21
N SER A 126 4.39 -9.33 1.26
CA SER A 126 5.07 -8.98 0.00
C SER A 126 4.75 -7.57 -0.50
N LEU A 127 5.61 -7.03 -1.37
CA LEU A 127 5.40 -5.74 -2.04
C LEU A 127 4.18 -5.74 -2.96
N ALA A 128 3.91 -6.86 -3.62
CA ALA A 128 2.72 -7.00 -4.47
C ALA A 128 1.43 -6.81 -3.65
N LEU A 129 1.33 -7.49 -2.50
CA LEU A 129 0.20 -7.35 -1.58
C LEU A 129 0.13 -5.96 -0.94
N LEU A 130 1.28 -5.32 -0.70
CA LEU A 130 1.33 -3.93 -0.24
C LEU A 130 0.67 -3.02 -1.28
N SER A 131 1.09 -3.11 -2.54
CA SER A 131 0.56 -2.31 -3.64
C SER A 131 -0.95 -2.53 -3.84
N GLN A 132 -1.39 -3.79 -3.82
CA GLN A 132 -2.81 -4.16 -3.92
C GLN A 132 -3.63 -3.59 -2.76
N THR A 133 -3.17 -3.76 -1.53
CA THR A 133 -3.86 -3.27 -0.32
C THR A 133 -3.96 -1.75 -0.33
N LEU A 134 -2.85 -1.08 -0.62
CA LEU A 134 -2.79 0.38 -0.67
C LEU A 134 -3.75 0.91 -1.73
N THR A 135 -3.74 0.31 -2.93
CA THR A 135 -4.64 0.68 -4.02
C THR A 135 -6.10 0.48 -3.65
N GLU A 136 -6.47 -0.71 -3.17
CA GLU A 136 -7.82 -1.03 -2.72
C GLU A 136 -8.30 -0.06 -1.63
N TRP A 137 -7.49 0.18 -0.59
CA TRP A 137 -7.83 1.08 0.50
C TRP A 137 -8.01 2.53 0.03
N THR A 138 -7.10 3.02 -0.81
CA THR A 138 -7.20 4.38 -1.37
C THR A 138 -8.48 4.56 -2.18
N GLN A 139 -8.85 3.55 -2.97
CA GLN A 139 -10.00 3.62 -3.86
C GLN A 139 -11.33 3.49 -3.12
N GLU A 140 -11.39 2.62 -2.11
CA GLU A 140 -12.64 2.21 -1.45
C GLU A 140 -12.90 2.92 -0.12
N SER A 141 -11.97 3.75 0.35
CA SER A 141 -12.13 4.45 1.62
C SER A 141 -13.16 5.58 1.51
N ALA A 142 -14.06 5.62 2.49
CA ALA A 142 -14.94 6.74 2.76
C ALA A 142 -14.23 7.82 3.61
N THR A 143 -13.28 7.42 4.44
CA THR A 143 -12.44 8.33 5.25
C THR A 143 -11.24 8.82 4.44
N PRO A 144 -10.95 10.13 4.37
CA PRO A 144 -9.72 10.61 3.74
C PRO A 144 -8.48 9.98 4.38
N LEU A 145 -7.51 9.54 3.57
CA LEU A 145 -6.31 8.83 4.05
C LEU A 145 -5.03 9.62 3.79
N HIS A 146 -4.11 9.60 4.77
CA HIS A 146 -2.68 9.87 4.53
C HIS A 146 -1.95 8.53 4.46
N ASN A 147 -1.58 8.12 3.25
CA ASN A 147 -0.93 6.83 3.00
C ASN A 147 0.59 6.97 3.04
N PHE A 148 1.25 6.05 3.74
CA PHE A 148 2.70 5.91 3.81
C PHE A 148 3.06 4.47 3.44
N ALA A 149 3.97 4.29 2.49
CA ALA A 149 4.51 2.98 2.15
C ALA A 149 5.91 2.83 2.74
N VAL A 150 6.13 1.77 3.51
CA VAL A 150 7.42 1.45 4.13
C VAL A 150 7.92 0.14 3.54
N CYS A 151 9.15 0.17 3.05
CA CYS A 151 9.82 -0.98 2.46
C CYS A 151 11.23 -1.08 3.04
N SER A 152 11.87 -2.24 2.90
CA SER A 152 13.27 -2.46 3.29
C SER A 152 14.12 -2.62 2.04
N ASP A 153 15.41 -2.32 2.10
CA ASP A 153 16.31 -2.53 0.94
C ASP A 153 16.32 -3.99 0.46
N SER A 154 16.10 -4.94 1.38
CA SER A 154 15.90 -6.36 1.06
C SER A 154 14.62 -6.68 0.29
N ASP A 155 13.59 -5.84 0.40
CA ASP A 155 12.34 -5.98 -0.37
C ASP A 155 12.51 -5.47 -1.82
N VAL A 156 13.45 -4.55 -2.06
CA VAL A 156 13.57 -3.81 -3.33
C VAL A 156 14.63 -4.40 -4.28
N GLY A 157 15.61 -5.14 -3.76
CA GLY A 157 16.85 -5.46 -4.48
C GLY A 157 17.11 -6.93 -4.87
N LYS A 158 16.19 -7.87 -4.66
CA LYS A 158 16.46 -9.27 -5.02
C LYS A 158 16.40 -9.48 -6.54
N LYS A 159 17.51 -9.93 -7.14
CA LYS A 159 17.56 -10.41 -8.52
C LYS A 159 16.71 -11.68 -8.66
N ARG A 160 16.05 -11.85 -9.81
CA ARG A 160 15.47 -13.11 -10.30
C ARG A 160 16.30 -14.32 -9.88
N LYS A 161 15.78 -15.16 -8.98
CA LYS A 161 16.03 -16.60 -9.01
C LYS A 161 14.79 -17.23 -9.64
N THR A 162 15.03 -18.03 -10.65
CA THR A 162 14.07 -18.57 -11.62
C THR A 162 13.07 -19.60 -11.08
N ASP A 163 12.98 -19.80 -9.76
CA ASP A 163 12.14 -20.84 -9.13
C ASP A 163 11.14 -20.32 -8.08
N ASP A 164 11.09 -19.00 -7.86
CA ASP A 164 10.14 -18.45 -6.89
C ASP A 164 8.92 -17.91 -7.64
N ASP A 165 7.78 -18.57 -7.50
CA ASP A 165 6.45 -18.18 -8.05
C ASP A 165 5.95 -16.82 -7.48
N THR A 166 6.78 -16.12 -6.70
CA THR A 166 6.53 -14.76 -6.25
C THR A 166 6.83 -13.74 -7.35
N VAL A 167 5.75 -13.16 -7.90
CA VAL A 167 5.83 -11.93 -8.71
C VAL A 167 6.42 -10.81 -7.83
N GLN A 168 7.70 -10.49 -8.04
CA GLN A 168 8.35 -9.38 -7.35
C GLN A 168 7.93 -8.05 -7.98
N THR A 169 7.11 -7.28 -7.25
CA THR A 169 6.75 -5.90 -7.59
C THR A 169 7.91 -4.96 -7.26
N PHE A 170 8.41 -4.22 -8.25
CA PHE A 170 9.47 -3.24 -8.02
C PHE A 170 8.94 -1.96 -7.34
N THR A 171 9.80 -1.23 -6.63
CA THR A 171 9.40 0.03 -5.98
C THR A 171 8.92 1.11 -6.95
N HIS A 172 9.34 1.08 -8.21
CA HIS A 172 8.82 2.00 -9.24
C HIS A 172 7.41 1.64 -9.72
N GLU A 173 6.92 0.43 -9.40
CA GLU A 173 5.53 -0.01 -9.58
C GLU A 173 4.66 0.37 -8.38
N LEU A 174 5.25 0.76 -7.24
CA LEU A 174 4.49 1.39 -6.17
C LEU A 174 4.07 2.78 -6.64
N ARG A 175 2.76 2.98 -6.74
CA ARG A 175 2.12 4.26 -7.12
C ARG A 175 2.38 5.39 -6.10
N TYR A 176 3.07 5.10 -5.00
CA TYR A 176 3.38 6.01 -3.91
C TYR A 176 4.86 5.93 -3.55
N PRO A 177 5.51 7.06 -3.21
CA PRO A 177 6.91 7.05 -2.79
C PRO A 177 7.08 6.20 -1.53
N ALA A 178 7.72 5.03 -1.66
CA ALA A 178 8.09 4.22 -0.51
C ALA A 178 9.31 4.82 0.21
N THR A 179 9.34 4.68 1.54
CA THR A 179 10.51 5.05 2.35
C THR A 179 11.11 3.83 3.03
N THR A 180 12.43 3.72 2.99
CA THR A 180 13.24 2.78 3.78
C THR A 180 13.83 3.45 5.02
N ASN A 181 13.60 4.76 5.20
CA ASN A 181 14.23 5.57 6.23
C ASN A 181 13.24 5.89 7.37
N SER A 182 13.56 5.42 8.58
CA SER A 182 12.76 5.59 9.79
C SER A 182 12.56 7.04 10.20
N LYS A 183 13.60 7.87 10.10
CA LYS A 183 13.53 9.30 10.42
C LYS A 183 12.58 10.02 9.47
N ARG A 184 12.70 9.74 8.16
CA ARG A 184 11.82 10.31 7.14
C ARG A 184 10.36 9.90 7.35
N LEU A 185 10.11 8.65 7.73
CA LEU A 185 8.76 8.18 8.07
C LEU A 185 8.16 9.00 9.22
N ALA A 186 8.89 9.13 10.34
CA ALA A 186 8.44 9.89 11.49
C ALA A 186 8.17 11.37 11.16
N GLU A 187 9.09 12.02 10.42
CA GLU A 187 8.96 13.41 10.01
C GLU A 187 7.77 13.64 9.08
N GLU A 188 7.59 12.81 8.04
CA GLU A 188 6.48 12.98 7.09
C GLU A 188 5.13 12.65 7.71
N MET A 189 5.06 11.66 8.59
CA MET A 189 3.85 11.39 9.36
C MET A 189 3.50 12.55 10.29
N ALA A 190 4.47 13.11 11.03
CA ALA A 190 4.23 14.25 11.91
C ALA A 190 3.74 15.49 11.14
N LYS A 191 4.29 15.75 9.94
CA LYS A 191 3.88 16.89 9.10
C LYS A 191 2.49 16.75 8.52
N ARG A 192 2.10 15.54 8.12
CA ARG A 192 0.84 15.31 7.39
C ARG A 192 -0.32 14.90 8.29
N HIS A 193 -0.04 14.38 9.48
CA HIS A 193 -1.09 13.95 10.39
C HIS A 193 -1.99 15.11 10.82
N ASP A 194 -3.31 14.89 10.73
CA ASP A 194 -4.34 15.86 11.09
C ASP A 194 -5.59 15.13 11.62
N ASP A 195 -6.57 15.89 12.10
CA ASP A 195 -7.84 15.37 12.65
C ASP A 195 -8.90 15.03 11.58
N GLN A 196 -8.62 15.29 10.30
CA GLN A 196 -9.54 15.07 9.18
C GLN A 196 -9.27 13.77 8.42
N HIS A 197 -8.07 13.21 8.54
CA HIS A 197 -7.61 12.02 7.82
C HIS A 197 -7.24 10.88 8.78
N MET A 198 -7.39 9.65 8.31
CA MET A 198 -6.76 8.49 8.94
C MET A 198 -5.35 8.31 8.35
N SER A 199 -4.33 8.23 9.20
CA SER A 199 -2.95 8.01 8.76
C SER A 199 -2.67 6.51 8.69
N VAL A 200 -2.33 5.98 7.52
CA VAL A 200 -2.12 4.54 7.32
C VAL A 200 -0.70 4.27 6.83
N VAL A 201 0.03 3.47 7.60
CA VAL A 201 1.34 2.94 7.22
C VAL A 201 1.15 1.53 6.67
N TYR A 202 1.51 1.33 5.41
CA TYR A 202 1.55 0.02 4.77
C TYR A 202 2.98 -0.46 4.76
N SER A 203 3.24 -1.65 5.29
CA SER A 203 4.59 -2.17 5.44
C SER A 203 4.65 -3.66 5.18
N THR A 204 5.76 -4.12 4.63
CA THR A 204 6.08 -5.55 4.67
C THR A 204 6.45 -5.95 6.10
N TYR A 205 6.30 -7.23 6.45
CA TYR A 205 6.80 -7.75 7.73
C TYR A 205 8.33 -7.57 7.88
N HIS A 206 9.10 -7.70 6.79
CA HIS A 206 10.55 -7.49 6.79
C HIS A 206 10.96 -6.04 7.13
N SER A 207 10.05 -5.09 6.93
CA SER A 207 10.30 -3.66 7.19
C SER A 207 9.85 -3.20 8.57
N ILE A 208 9.45 -4.12 9.46
CA ILE A 208 8.96 -3.76 10.80
C ILE A 208 10.03 -3.05 11.64
N ASP A 209 11.31 -3.37 11.43
CA ASP A 209 12.43 -2.70 12.11
C ASP A 209 12.51 -1.21 11.78
N VAL A 210 12.17 -0.82 10.55
CA VAL A 210 12.11 0.59 10.13
C VAL A 210 11.06 1.34 10.95
N ILE A 211 9.90 0.72 11.17
CA ILE A 211 8.81 1.29 11.97
C ILE A 211 9.22 1.34 13.45
N SER A 212 9.82 0.27 13.97
CA SER A 212 10.31 0.20 15.36
C SER A 212 11.32 1.31 15.65
N GLN A 213 12.31 1.51 14.78
CA GLN A 213 13.27 2.61 14.89
C GLN A 213 12.58 3.99 14.76
N ALA A 214 11.56 4.12 13.90
CA ALA A 214 10.81 5.37 13.79
C ALA A 214 10.11 5.73 15.10
N GLN A 215 9.56 4.75 15.82
CA GLN A 215 8.92 4.97 17.12
C GLN A 215 9.94 5.24 18.23
N ASN A 216 10.96 4.38 18.36
CA ASN A 216 11.92 4.44 19.46
C ASN A 216 12.91 5.60 19.35
N ASP A 217 13.43 5.87 18.15
CA ASP A 217 14.54 6.81 17.95
C ASP A 217 14.09 8.18 17.41
N PHE A 218 12.93 8.23 16.74
CA PHE A 218 12.44 9.42 16.05
C PHE A 218 11.05 9.90 16.49
N GLY A 219 10.48 9.29 17.52
CA GLY A 219 9.26 9.77 18.18
C GLY A 219 7.98 9.60 17.35
N LEU A 220 7.94 8.63 16.43
CA LEU A 220 6.69 8.23 15.79
C LEU A 220 5.71 7.73 16.87
N ALA A 221 4.52 8.33 16.91
CA ALA A 221 3.48 7.94 17.87
C ALA A 221 3.01 6.50 17.68
N GLU A 222 2.35 5.96 18.71
CA GLU A 222 1.73 4.63 18.67
C GLU A 222 0.61 4.53 17.63
N PHE A 223 0.33 3.31 17.20
CA PHE A 223 -0.77 3.00 16.28
C PHE A 223 -2.03 2.65 17.07
N ASP A 224 -3.17 3.23 16.67
CA ASP A 224 -4.47 2.94 17.26
C ASP A 224 -5.03 1.58 16.79
N LEU A 225 -4.56 1.08 15.64
CA LEU A 225 -4.91 -0.24 15.12
C LEU A 225 -3.74 -0.83 14.31
N ILE A 226 -3.45 -2.11 14.53
CA ILE A 226 -2.51 -2.89 13.73
C ILE A 226 -3.27 -4.02 13.03
N VAL A 227 -3.18 -4.08 11.71
CA VAL A 227 -3.76 -5.13 10.88
C VAL A 227 -2.62 -5.99 10.34
N CYS A 228 -2.62 -7.28 10.69
CA CYS A 228 -1.64 -8.26 10.22
C CYS A 228 -2.29 -9.16 9.18
N ASP A 229 -2.06 -8.91 7.89
CA ASP A 229 -2.56 -9.80 6.83
C ASP A 229 -1.64 -11.00 6.62
N GLU A 230 -2.22 -12.09 6.14
CA GLU A 230 -1.57 -13.41 6.05
C GLU A 230 -0.89 -13.83 7.36
N ALA A 231 -1.56 -13.56 8.49
CA ALA A 231 -1.07 -13.84 9.84
C ALA A 231 -0.74 -15.31 10.11
N HIS A 232 -1.14 -16.24 9.25
CA HIS A 232 -0.69 -17.63 9.34
C HIS A 232 0.83 -17.77 9.09
N ARG A 233 1.46 -16.79 8.42
CA ARG A 233 2.91 -16.73 8.18
C ARG A 233 3.71 -16.10 9.34
N THR A 234 3.05 -15.59 10.39
CA THR A 234 3.73 -14.87 11.49
C THR A 234 4.19 -15.79 12.62
N THR A 235 4.09 -17.11 12.45
CA THR A 235 4.54 -18.11 13.44
C THR A 235 6.05 -18.34 13.42
N GLY A 236 6.76 -17.77 12.45
CA GLY A 236 8.22 -17.94 12.29
C GLY A 236 8.62 -19.32 11.75
N ALA A 237 7.67 -20.19 11.43
CA ALA A 237 7.94 -21.42 10.70
C ALA A 237 8.21 -21.06 9.23
N THR A 238 9.45 -21.21 8.79
CA THR A 238 9.76 -21.42 7.39
C THR A 238 9.07 -22.71 6.97
N PHE A 239 8.04 -22.63 6.13
CA PHE A 239 7.51 -23.84 5.49
C PHE A 239 8.65 -24.38 4.62
N GLU A 240 9.20 -25.52 5.00
CA GLU A 240 10.36 -26.20 4.39
C GLU A 240 10.06 -26.80 3.00
N ASP A 241 9.01 -26.35 2.31
CA ASP A 241 8.54 -26.97 1.06
C ASP A 241 8.50 -26.00 -0.11
N GLU A 242 9.57 -25.24 -0.34
CA GLU A 242 9.85 -24.53 -1.61
C GLU A 242 11.36 -24.61 -1.90
N ASP A 243 11.82 -25.82 -2.26
CA ASP A 243 13.11 -26.09 -2.94
C ASP A 243 12.96 -25.84 -4.45
#